data_AF-A0A1W9PDN5-F1
#
_entry.id   AF-A0A1W9PDN5-F1
#
_cell.length_a   1.000
_cell.length_b   1.000
_cell.length_c   1.000
_cell.angle_alpha   90.00
_cell.angle_beta   90.00
_cell.angle_gamma   90.00
#
_symmetry.space_group_name_H-M   'P 1'
#
loop_
_entity.id
_entity.type
_entity.pdbx_description
1 polymer ?
#
loop_
_entity_poly.entity_id
_entity_poly.type
_entity_poly.pdbx_seq_one_letter_code
_entity_poly.pdbx_strand_id
1 'polypeptide(L)'
;MNKIITLIKRKLEAIEDLDEKVRFLNELRKEISKLSPFTDPVDCVEWIRIEDVQANEYNPNIVAPPEMQLLYLSIKLDGYTQPIVAYKLPNGKYEVVDGFHRNRIGKEREDIKKRCHGYLPITRIDKPLDERMGSTIRHNRARGTHQIREMSNLVVELSKQGWSDEEISKKLGMELDEVIRLKQISGLKEAFANHKFSKSWEEFENRYYNGKSMD
;
A
#
# COMPACT_ATOMS: atom_id res chain seq x y z
N MET A 1 -0.94 -38.86 6.05
CA MET A 1 -0.08 -37.86 5.40
C MET A 1 0.44 -38.31 4.03
N ASN A 2 1.28 -39.36 3.94
CA ASN A 2 1.87 -39.78 2.65
C ASN A 2 0.85 -40.10 1.55
N LYS A 3 -0.27 -40.78 1.86
CA LYS A 3 -1.33 -41.08 0.86
C LYS A 3 -1.94 -39.82 0.24
N ILE A 4 -2.20 -38.78 1.04
CA ILE A 4 -2.80 -37.52 0.58
C ILE A 4 -1.81 -36.76 -0.29
N ILE A 5 -0.54 -36.66 0.14
CA ILE A 5 0.53 -36.01 -0.62
C ILE A 5 0.72 -36.71 -1.98
N THR A 6 0.75 -38.04 -2.01
CA THR A 6 0.84 -38.81 -3.25
C THR A 6 -0.36 -38.57 -4.17
N LEU A 7 -1.58 -38.47 -3.62
CA LEU A 7 -2.78 -38.18 -4.40
C LEU A 7 -2.72 -36.78 -5.03
N ILE A 8 -2.36 -35.77 -4.24
CA ILE A 8 -2.21 -34.38 -4.72
C ILE A 8 -1.14 -34.32 -5.80
N LYS A 9 0.02 -34.95 -5.58
CA LYS A 9 1.11 -35.01 -6.55
C LYS A 9 0.65 -35.60 -7.88
N ARG A 10 -0.01 -36.76 -7.86
CA ARG A 10 -0.56 -37.39 -9.07
C ARG A 10 -1.57 -36.51 -9.80
N LYS A 11 -2.44 -35.81 -9.06
CA LYS A 11 -3.41 -34.88 -9.64
C LYS A 11 -2.72 -33.69 -10.31
N LEU A 12 -1.72 -33.10 -9.65
CA LEU A 12 -0.95 -31.98 -10.21
C LEU A 12 -0.13 -32.37 -11.45
N GLU A 13 0.50 -33.55 -11.43
CA GLU A 13 1.30 -34.06 -12.55
C GLU A 13 0.43 -34.35 -13.79
N ALA A 14 -0.84 -34.67 -13.60
CA ALA A 14 -1.79 -34.93 -14.69
C ALA A 14 -2.36 -33.65 -15.34
N ILE A 15 -2.15 -32.47 -14.73
CA ILE A 15 -2.62 -31.20 -15.30
C ILE A 15 -1.49 -30.64 -16.19
N GLU A 16 -1.73 -30.58 -17.49
CA GLU A 16 -0.76 -30.02 -18.45
C GLU A 16 -0.83 -28.50 -18.52
N ASP A 17 -2.04 -27.94 -18.53
CA ASP A 17 -2.27 -26.50 -18.57
C ASP A 17 -1.78 -25.80 -17.29
N LEU A 18 -0.93 -24.78 -17.46
CA LEU A 18 -0.36 -24.07 -16.33
C LEU A 18 -1.42 -23.33 -15.52
N ASP A 19 -2.40 -22.73 -16.18
CA ASP A 19 -3.42 -21.93 -15.51
C ASP A 19 -4.36 -22.81 -14.69
N GLU A 20 -4.75 -23.96 -15.24
CA GLU A 20 -5.51 -24.98 -14.53
C GLU A 20 -4.74 -25.50 -13.31
N LYS A 21 -3.43 -25.71 -13.45
CA LYS A 21 -2.56 -26.13 -12.34
C LYS A 21 -2.52 -25.08 -11.23
N VAL A 22 -2.38 -23.80 -11.59
CA VAL A 22 -2.41 -22.69 -10.62
C VAL A 22 -3.78 -22.55 -9.97
N ARG A 23 -4.89 -22.67 -10.74
CA ARG A 23 -6.25 -22.66 -10.20
C ARG A 23 -6.45 -23.76 -9.15
N PHE A 24 -6.09 -25.00 -9.49
CA PHE A 24 -6.16 -26.14 -8.59
C PHE A 24 -5.35 -25.91 -7.30
N LEU A 25 -4.12 -25.39 -7.43
CA LEU A 25 -3.28 -25.06 -6.27
C LEU A 25 -3.90 -23.98 -5.39
N ASN A 26 -4.47 -22.92 -5.98
CA ASN A 26 -5.13 -21.86 -5.23
C ASN A 26 -6.39 -22.36 -4.51
N GLU A 27 -7.19 -23.21 -5.14
CA GLU A 27 -8.34 -23.86 -4.50
C GLU A 27 -7.90 -24.73 -3.32
N LEU A 28 -6.87 -25.56 -3.52
CA LEU A 28 -6.33 -26.40 -2.46
C LEU A 28 -5.82 -25.57 -1.27
N ARG A 29 -5.10 -24.47 -1.52
CA ARG A 29 -4.63 -23.56 -0.46
C ARG A 29 -5.78 -22.95 0.34
N LYS A 30 -6.88 -22.56 -0.32
CA LYS A 30 -8.08 -22.04 0.35
C LYS A 30 -8.72 -23.08 1.24
N GLU A 31 -8.91 -24.31 0.74
CA GLU A 31 -9.51 -25.39 1.52
C GLU A 31 -8.64 -25.77 2.72
N ILE A 32 -7.31 -25.79 2.56
CA ILE A 32 -6.38 -26.02 3.68
C ILE A 32 -6.49 -24.88 4.69
N SER A 33 -6.52 -23.62 4.24
CA SER A 33 -6.59 -22.46 5.13
C SER A 33 -7.88 -22.44 5.97
N LYS A 34 -9.03 -22.88 5.42
CA LYS A 34 -10.28 -23.04 6.19
C LYS A 34 -10.17 -24.06 7.34
N LEU A 35 -9.25 -25.01 7.23
CA LEU A 35 -8.98 -26.02 8.25
C LEU A 35 -7.78 -25.65 9.14
N SER A 36 -7.10 -24.55 8.83
CA SER A 36 -5.93 -24.07 9.56
C SER A 36 -6.35 -23.55 10.94
N PRO A 37 -5.54 -23.76 11.99
CA PRO A 37 -5.75 -23.10 13.27
C PRO A 37 -5.40 -21.61 13.23
N PHE A 38 -4.82 -21.12 12.12
CA PHE A 38 -4.45 -19.72 11.92
C PHE A 38 -5.51 -18.99 11.12
N THR A 39 -5.77 -17.74 11.47
CA THR A 39 -6.77 -16.88 10.80
C THR A 39 -6.14 -15.72 10.04
N ASP A 40 -4.82 -15.55 10.14
CA ASP A 40 -4.13 -14.43 9.52
C ASP A 40 -4.09 -14.58 7.99
N PRO A 41 -4.24 -13.49 7.23
CA PRO A 41 -4.26 -13.53 5.77
C PRO A 41 -3.07 -14.26 5.12
N VAL A 42 -1.89 -14.24 5.77
CA VAL A 42 -0.67 -14.88 5.26
C VAL A 42 -0.75 -16.41 5.21
N ASP A 43 -1.68 -17.03 5.95
CA ASP A 43 -1.93 -18.47 5.92
C ASP A 43 -2.38 -18.96 4.53
N CYS A 44 -3.00 -18.08 3.73
CA CYS A 44 -3.42 -18.36 2.37
C CYS A 44 -2.81 -17.38 1.34
N VAL A 45 -1.69 -17.77 0.74
CA VAL A 45 -1.09 -17.06 -0.41
C VAL A 45 -1.56 -17.65 -1.73
N GLU A 46 -2.32 -16.89 -2.50
CA GLU A 46 -2.77 -17.26 -3.85
C GLU A 46 -1.83 -16.71 -4.92
N TRP A 47 -1.68 -17.41 -6.05
CA TRP A 47 -0.99 -16.86 -7.22
C TRP A 47 -2.02 -16.34 -8.22
N ILE A 48 -2.06 -15.02 -8.43
CA ILE A 48 -3.07 -14.32 -9.23
C ILE A 48 -2.43 -13.71 -10.48
N ARG A 49 -3.12 -13.78 -11.61
CA ARG A 49 -2.69 -13.19 -12.88
C ARG A 49 -2.42 -11.67 -12.72
N ILE A 50 -1.34 -11.17 -13.32
CA ILE A 50 -0.94 -9.75 -13.20
C ILE A 50 -2.02 -8.78 -13.71
N GLU A 51 -2.80 -9.19 -14.71
CA GLU A 51 -3.89 -8.45 -15.33
C GLU A 51 -5.10 -8.27 -14.41
N ASP A 52 -5.26 -9.16 -13.43
CA ASP A 52 -6.33 -9.12 -12.43
C ASP A 52 -5.95 -8.31 -11.20
N VAL A 53 -4.70 -7.87 -11.09
CA VAL A 53 -4.20 -7.06 -9.96
C VAL A 53 -4.07 -5.60 -10.38
N GLN A 54 -4.68 -4.66 -9.67
CA GLN A 54 -4.57 -3.23 -9.89
C GLN A 54 -3.95 -2.53 -8.68
N ALA A 55 -3.23 -1.45 -8.93
CA ALA A 55 -2.84 -0.55 -7.85
C ALA A 55 -4.06 0.26 -7.39
N ASN A 56 -4.10 0.62 -6.12
CA ASN A 56 -5.06 1.59 -5.59
C ASN A 56 -4.68 3.02 -6.01
N GLU A 57 -5.68 3.87 -6.22
CA GLU A 57 -5.49 5.29 -6.60
C GLU A 57 -4.95 6.14 -5.43
N TYR A 58 -5.11 5.68 -4.19
CA TYR A 58 -4.72 6.39 -2.97
C TYR A 58 -3.24 6.24 -2.58
N ASN A 59 -2.40 5.67 -3.44
CA ASN A 59 -1.01 5.34 -3.10
C ASN A 59 0.01 6.17 -3.88
N PRO A 60 0.44 7.31 -3.32
CA PRO A 60 1.40 8.22 -3.93
C PRO A 60 2.86 7.76 -3.74
N ASN A 61 3.11 6.48 -3.48
CA ASN A 61 4.45 5.93 -3.23
C ASN A 61 5.40 6.18 -4.41
N ILE A 62 6.13 7.30 -4.35
CA ILE A 62 7.30 7.60 -5.17
C ILE A 62 8.50 7.10 -4.36
N VAL A 63 8.89 5.84 -4.55
CA VAL A 63 10.15 5.34 -3.99
C VAL A 63 11.33 5.85 -4.80
N ALA A 64 12.42 6.17 -4.10
CA ALA A 64 13.66 6.59 -4.72
C ALA A 64 14.21 5.46 -5.62
N PRO A 65 14.74 5.78 -6.82
CA PRO A 65 15.27 4.77 -7.75
C PRO A 65 16.23 3.72 -7.15
N PRO A 66 17.13 4.04 -6.19
CA PRO A 66 18.04 3.05 -5.60
C PRO A 66 17.34 1.96 -4.78
N GLU A 67 16.36 2.31 -3.96
CA GLU A 67 15.59 1.36 -3.13
C GLU A 67 14.76 0.42 -4.02
N MET A 68 14.21 0.96 -5.11
CA MET A 68 13.47 0.18 -6.10
C MET A 68 14.36 -0.87 -6.77
N GLN A 69 15.63 -0.52 -7.05
CA GLN A 69 16.61 -1.43 -7.62
C GLN A 69 17.04 -2.52 -6.63
N LEU A 70 17.23 -2.19 -5.36
CA LEU A 70 17.54 -3.16 -4.30
C LEU A 70 16.39 -4.16 -4.11
N LEU A 71 15.14 -3.70 -4.10
CA LEU A 71 13.99 -4.60 -4.01
C LEU A 71 13.90 -5.52 -5.23
N TYR A 72 14.17 -5.02 -6.43
CA TYR A 72 14.24 -5.86 -7.63
C TYR A 72 15.34 -6.92 -7.50
N LEU A 73 16.53 -6.55 -7.04
CA LEU A 73 17.62 -7.49 -6.82
C LEU A 73 17.23 -8.58 -5.81
N SER A 74 16.60 -8.21 -4.70
CA SER A 74 16.10 -9.19 -3.72
C SER A 74 15.06 -10.13 -4.33
N ILE A 75 14.06 -9.62 -5.06
CA ILE A 75 13.06 -10.49 -5.72
C ILE A 75 13.69 -11.39 -6.78
N LYS A 76 14.76 -10.92 -7.43
CA LYS A 76 15.49 -11.69 -8.44
C LYS A 76 16.30 -12.83 -7.82
N LEU A 77 16.97 -12.58 -6.69
CA LEU A 77 17.83 -13.56 -6.04
C LEU A 77 17.05 -14.52 -5.13
N ASP A 78 16.10 -13.98 -4.36
CA ASP A 78 15.41 -14.71 -3.28
C ASP A 78 13.96 -15.08 -3.63
N GLY A 79 13.42 -14.51 -4.71
CA GLY A 79 12.00 -14.62 -5.03
C GLY A 79 11.11 -13.72 -4.18
N TYR A 80 9.80 -13.93 -4.26
CA TYR A 80 8.85 -13.23 -3.40
C TYR A 80 8.85 -13.87 -2.01
N THR A 81 9.55 -13.25 -1.07
CA THR A 81 9.58 -13.67 0.34
C THR A 81 8.41 -13.09 1.14
N GLN A 82 7.80 -12.02 0.64
CA GLN A 82 6.59 -11.40 1.19
C GLN A 82 5.53 -11.26 0.09
N PRO A 83 4.28 -11.68 0.34
CA PRO A 83 3.22 -11.51 -0.63
C PRO A 83 2.85 -10.04 -0.82
N ILE A 84 2.12 -9.76 -1.89
CA ILE A 84 1.40 -8.50 -2.08
C ILE A 84 0.07 -8.64 -1.35
N VAL A 85 -0.31 -7.64 -0.56
CA VAL A 85 -1.57 -7.66 0.17
C VAL A 85 -2.60 -6.92 -0.66
N ALA A 86 -3.75 -7.56 -0.91
CA ALA A 86 -4.78 -6.99 -1.76
C ALA A 86 -6.20 -7.25 -1.23
N TYR A 87 -7.13 -6.38 -1.63
CA TYR A 87 -8.56 -6.63 -1.51
C TYR A 87 -9.09 -7.29 -2.77
N LYS A 88 -10.01 -8.25 -2.62
CA LYS A 88 -10.82 -8.69 -3.76
C LYS A 88 -11.98 -7.72 -3.98
N LEU A 89 -12.14 -7.30 -5.22
CA LEU A 89 -13.19 -6.38 -5.67
C LEU A 89 -14.42 -7.15 -6.16
N PRO A 90 -15.62 -6.53 -6.15
CA PRO A 90 -16.84 -7.17 -6.66
C PRO A 90 -16.76 -7.61 -8.13
N ASN A 91 -15.94 -6.93 -8.94
CA ASN A 91 -15.70 -7.27 -10.35
C ASN A 91 -14.70 -8.43 -10.55
N GLY A 92 -14.26 -9.08 -9.46
CA GLY A 92 -13.32 -10.20 -9.51
C GLY A 92 -11.84 -9.81 -9.49
N LYS A 93 -11.50 -8.53 -9.69
CA LYS A 93 -10.12 -8.03 -9.64
C LYS A 93 -9.60 -7.88 -8.20
N TYR A 94 -8.31 -7.61 -8.09
CA TYR A 94 -7.60 -7.44 -6.84
C TYR A 94 -6.99 -6.05 -6.76
N GLU A 95 -7.27 -5.30 -5.70
CA GLU A 95 -6.71 -3.98 -5.48
C GLU A 95 -5.61 -4.02 -4.43
N VAL A 96 -4.40 -3.59 -4.79
CA VAL A 96 -3.23 -3.60 -3.91
C VAL A 96 -3.40 -2.64 -2.75
N VAL A 97 -3.22 -3.16 -1.54
CA VAL A 97 -3.21 -2.43 -0.26
C VAL A 97 -1.78 -2.18 0.18
N ASP A 98 -0.96 -3.22 0.04
CA ASP A 98 0.44 -3.21 0.38
C ASP A 98 1.25 -4.05 -0.60
N GLY A 99 2.52 -3.68 -0.81
CA GLY A 99 3.40 -4.30 -1.78
C GLY A 99 3.31 -3.65 -3.16
N PHE A 100 3.02 -2.34 -3.22
CA PHE A 100 2.95 -1.60 -4.48
C PHE A 100 4.21 -1.76 -5.34
N HIS A 101 5.40 -1.61 -4.75
CA HIS A 101 6.67 -1.82 -5.47
C HIS A 101 6.89 -3.28 -5.87
N ARG A 102 6.46 -4.23 -5.05
CA ARG A 102 6.49 -5.68 -5.35
C ARG A 102 5.61 -6.02 -6.55
N ASN A 103 4.41 -5.42 -6.60
CA ASN A 103 3.49 -5.50 -7.74
C ASN A 103 4.12 -4.90 -9.00
N ARG A 104 4.68 -3.68 -8.91
CA ARG A 104 5.35 -3.02 -10.03
C ARG A 104 6.51 -3.84 -10.60
N ILE A 105 7.40 -4.37 -9.76
CA ILE A 105 8.49 -5.24 -10.22
C ILE A 105 7.95 -6.44 -11.00
N GLY A 106 6.96 -7.14 -10.47
CA GLY A 106 6.41 -8.33 -11.14
C GLY A 106 5.72 -8.02 -12.47
N LYS A 107 5.26 -6.79 -12.68
CA LYS A 107 4.65 -6.32 -13.93
C LYS A 107 5.67 -5.77 -14.93
N GLU A 108 6.65 -5.01 -14.46
CA GLU A 108 7.56 -4.21 -15.28
C GLU A 108 8.88 -4.92 -15.59
N ARG A 109 9.29 -5.92 -14.80
CA ARG A 109 10.54 -6.66 -15.01
C ARG A 109 10.25 -7.98 -15.71
N GLU A 110 10.65 -8.06 -16.98
CA GLU A 110 10.32 -9.19 -17.86
C GLU A 110 10.92 -10.52 -17.37
N ASP A 111 12.10 -10.49 -16.75
CA ASP A 111 12.72 -11.69 -16.17
C ASP A 111 11.93 -12.23 -14.97
N ILE A 112 11.43 -11.35 -14.09
CA ILE A 112 10.55 -11.71 -12.98
C ILE A 112 9.20 -12.22 -13.51
N LYS A 113 8.60 -11.50 -14.45
CA LYS A 113 7.33 -11.87 -15.08
C LYS A 113 7.39 -13.26 -15.71
N LYS A 114 8.45 -13.57 -16.47
CA LYS A 114 8.68 -14.90 -17.06
C LYS A 114 8.85 -15.98 -16.00
N ARG A 115 9.70 -15.75 -14.98
CA ARG A 115 9.93 -16.70 -13.89
C ARG A 115 8.65 -17.03 -13.11
N CYS A 116 7.80 -16.03 -12.90
CA CYS A 116 6.52 -16.18 -12.18
C CYS A 116 5.35 -16.48 -13.12
N HIS A 117 5.59 -16.73 -14.41
CA HIS A 117 4.57 -17.04 -15.41
C HIS A 117 3.44 -16.01 -15.54
N GLY A 118 3.72 -14.74 -15.27
CA GLY A 118 2.71 -13.68 -15.27
C GLY A 118 1.75 -13.74 -14.06
N TYR A 119 2.15 -14.37 -12.96
CA TYR A 119 1.41 -14.39 -11.71
C TYR A 119 2.13 -13.61 -10.60
N LEU A 120 1.35 -13.12 -9.64
CA LEU A 120 1.79 -12.46 -8.42
C LEU A 120 1.31 -13.23 -7.20
N PRO A 121 2.14 -13.38 -6.15
CA PRO A 121 1.70 -13.95 -4.88
C PRO A 121 0.90 -12.91 -4.11
N ILE A 122 -0.36 -13.22 -3.83
CA ILE A 122 -1.34 -12.35 -3.21
C ILE A 122 -1.84 -12.98 -1.91
N THR A 123 -1.84 -12.17 -0.86
CA THR A 123 -2.57 -12.42 0.38
C THR A 123 -3.79 -11.52 0.41
N ARG A 124 -4.96 -12.09 0.66
CA ARG A 124 -6.23 -11.36 0.61
C ARG A 124 -6.66 -10.90 2.00
N ILE A 125 -6.97 -9.62 2.16
CA ILE A 125 -7.74 -9.15 3.31
C ILE A 125 -9.22 -9.21 2.94
N ASP A 126 -10.02 -9.91 3.75
CA ASP A 126 -11.47 -9.99 3.57
C ASP A 126 -12.17 -9.05 4.55
N LYS A 127 -12.41 -7.80 4.11
CA LYS A 127 -13.06 -6.76 4.92
C LYS A 127 -14.07 -5.95 4.12
N PRO A 128 -15.13 -5.45 4.78
CA PRO A 128 -16.07 -4.47 4.22
C PRO A 128 -15.35 -3.24 3.66
N LEU A 129 -15.93 -2.62 2.63
CA LEU A 129 -15.30 -1.55 1.85
C LEU A 129 -14.90 -0.33 2.69
N ASP A 130 -15.71 0.02 3.69
CA ASP A 130 -15.51 1.13 4.63
C ASP A 130 -14.36 0.90 5.62
N GLU A 131 -13.88 -0.34 5.76
CA GLU A 131 -12.69 -0.67 6.56
C GLU A 131 -11.39 -0.72 5.72
N ARG A 132 -11.51 -0.78 4.39
CA ARG A 132 -10.38 -0.98 3.47
C ARG A 132 -9.41 0.20 3.47
N MET A 133 -9.97 1.41 3.47
CA MET A 133 -9.20 2.65 3.48
C MET A 133 -8.33 2.73 4.75
N GLY A 134 -8.93 2.51 5.92
CA GLY A 134 -8.20 2.50 7.19
C GLY A 134 -7.08 1.46 7.24
N SER A 135 -7.29 0.26 6.68
CA SER A 135 -6.22 -0.75 6.64
C SER A 135 -5.06 -0.36 5.74
N THR A 136 -5.35 0.19 4.56
CA THR A 136 -4.33 0.70 3.63
C THR A 136 -3.47 1.77 4.32
N ILE A 137 -4.13 2.69 5.02
CA ILE A 137 -3.46 3.78 5.72
C ILE A 137 -2.60 3.24 6.87
N ARG A 138 -3.11 2.31 7.68
CA ARG A 138 -2.34 1.66 8.76
C ARG A 138 -1.11 0.93 8.22
N HIS A 139 -1.23 0.18 7.11
CA HIS A 139 -0.10 -0.54 6.50
C HIS A 139 0.99 0.40 5.97
N ASN A 140 0.59 1.48 5.30
CA ASN A 140 1.53 2.48 4.80
C ASN A 140 2.15 3.29 5.96
N ARG A 141 1.40 3.50 7.06
CA ARG A 141 1.86 4.27 8.21
C ARG A 141 2.84 3.50 9.07
N ALA A 142 2.56 2.24 9.36
CA ALA A 142 3.46 1.37 10.11
C ALA A 142 4.84 1.22 9.44
N ARG A 143 4.95 1.51 8.14
CA ARG A 143 6.21 1.47 7.38
C ARG A 143 6.91 2.81 7.23
N GLY A 144 6.36 3.89 7.79
CA GLY A 144 6.96 5.23 7.75
C GLY A 144 6.87 5.94 6.39
N THR A 145 6.06 5.44 5.44
CA THR A 145 6.03 5.96 4.06
C THR A 145 5.03 7.09 3.80
N HIS A 146 4.37 7.65 4.83
CA HIS A 146 3.40 8.73 4.60
C HIS A 146 4.07 10.10 4.61
N GLN A 147 3.96 10.82 3.50
CA GLN A 147 4.25 12.25 3.50
C GLN A 147 3.16 12.97 4.31
N ILE A 148 3.57 13.79 5.27
CA ILE A 148 2.68 14.53 6.19
C ILE A 148 1.55 15.28 5.43
N ARG A 149 1.85 15.77 4.22
CA ARG A 149 0.89 16.48 3.35
C ARG A 149 -0.25 15.60 2.84
N GLU A 150 0.03 14.35 2.49
CA GLU A 150 -0.98 13.43 1.95
C GLU A 150 -1.91 12.95 3.05
N MET A 151 -1.36 12.73 4.25
CA MET A 151 -2.15 12.42 5.44
C MET A 151 -3.07 13.58 5.83
N SER A 152 -2.58 14.84 5.75
CA SER A 152 -3.39 16.03 6.01
C SER A 152 -4.57 16.15 5.04
N ASN A 153 -4.34 15.95 3.73
CA ASN A 153 -5.41 15.97 2.73
C ASN A 153 -6.45 14.86 2.98
N LEU A 154 -6.00 13.66 3.32
CA LEU A 154 -6.87 12.52 3.60
C LEU A 154 -7.74 12.72 4.84
N VAL A 155 -7.17 13.28 5.92
CA VAL A 155 -7.92 13.62 7.14
C VAL A 155 -9.00 14.66 6.83
N VAL A 156 -8.70 15.65 5.97
CA VAL A 156 -9.70 16.64 5.52
C VAL A 156 -10.80 15.99 4.68
N GLU A 157 -10.45 15.13 3.74
CA GLU A 157 -11.40 14.39 2.89
C GLU A 157 -12.37 13.57 3.75
N LEU A 158 -11.86 12.78 4.69
CA LEU A 158 -12.65 11.97 5.60
C LEU A 158 -13.58 12.82 6.48
N SER A 159 -13.09 13.95 6.98
CA SER A 159 -13.92 14.89 7.74
C SER A 159 -15.02 15.51 6.87
N LYS A 160 -14.75 15.80 5.59
CA LYS A 160 -15.77 16.29 4.63
C LYS A 160 -16.81 15.21 4.31
N GLN A 161 -16.44 13.93 4.38
CA GLN A 161 -17.34 12.78 4.29
C GLN A 161 -18.13 12.51 5.58
N GLY A 162 -17.97 13.34 6.61
CA GLY A 162 -18.77 13.29 7.84
C GLY A 162 -18.19 12.43 8.97
N TRP A 163 -16.95 11.94 8.84
CA TRP A 163 -16.32 11.16 9.91
C TRP A 163 -15.89 12.05 11.07
N SER A 164 -16.10 11.59 12.30
CA SER A 164 -15.62 12.28 13.51
C SER A 164 -14.10 12.15 13.67
N ASP A 165 -13.49 13.04 14.45
CA ASP A 165 -12.05 12.99 14.72
C ASP A 165 -11.65 11.71 15.45
N GLU A 166 -12.51 11.22 16.35
CA GLU A 166 -12.35 9.95 17.06
C GLU A 166 -12.47 8.74 16.11
N GLU A 167 -13.39 8.80 15.14
CA GLU A 167 -13.53 7.77 14.11
C GLU A 167 -12.30 7.71 13.21
N ILE A 168 -11.78 8.87 12.78
CA ILE A 168 -10.55 8.97 11.99
C ILE A 168 -9.36 8.45 12.80
N SER A 169 -9.18 8.90 14.04
CA SER A 169 -8.13 8.45 14.95
C SER A 169 -8.13 6.93 15.08
N LYS A 170 -9.29 6.34 15.41
CA LYS A 170 -9.44 4.89 15.60
C LYS A 170 -9.21 4.11 14.31
N LYS A 171 -9.82 4.51 13.19
CA LYS A 171 -9.72 3.73 11.94
C LYS A 171 -8.34 3.88 11.27
N LEU A 172 -7.67 5.02 11.43
CA LEU A 172 -6.36 5.27 10.83
C LEU A 172 -5.19 4.92 11.76
N GLY A 173 -5.46 4.60 13.04
CA GLY A 173 -4.43 4.28 14.03
C GLY A 173 -3.58 5.50 14.36
N MET A 174 -4.23 6.64 14.63
CA MET A 174 -3.58 7.92 14.93
C MET A 174 -3.99 8.41 16.31
N GLU A 175 -3.13 9.16 16.97
CA GLU A 175 -3.53 9.90 18.17
C GLU A 175 -4.51 11.02 17.77
N LEU A 176 -5.48 11.31 18.64
CA LEU A 176 -6.50 12.33 18.36
C LEU A 176 -5.87 13.72 18.09
N ASP A 177 -4.85 14.08 18.87
CA ASP A 177 -4.10 15.33 18.71
C ASP A 177 -3.40 15.44 17.35
N GLU A 178 -2.99 14.29 16.78
CA GLU A 178 -2.38 14.25 15.46
C GLU A 178 -3.42 14.52 14.36
N VAL A 179 -4.62 13.95 14.49
CA VAL A 179 -5.76 14.21 13.59
C VAL A 179 -6.10 15.70 13.58
N ILE A 180 -6.21 16.32 14.75
CA ILE A 180 -6.50 17.75 14.91
C ILE A 180 -5.39 18.59 14.26
N ARG A 181 -4.12 18.26 14.51
CA ARG A 181 -2.98 18.99 13.93
C ARG A 181 -2.98 18.90 12.40
N LEU A 182 -3.28 17.74 11.84
CA LEU A 182 -3.34 17.52 10.39
C LEU A 182 -4.51 18.25 9.73
N LYS A 183 -5.65 18.41 10.42
CA LYS A 183 -6.74 19.31 9.99
C LYS A 183 -6.34 20.78 9.98
N GLN A 184 -5.53 21.22 10.94
CA GLN A 184 -5.08 22.61 11.02
C GLN A 184 -4.06 22.96 9.94
N ILE A 185 -3.12 22.05 9.62
CA ILE A 185 -2.10 22.25 8.58
C ILE A 185 -2.72 22.54 7.20
N SER A 186 -3.82 21.88 6.87
CA SER A 186 -4.54 22.09 5.61
C SER A 186 -5.35 23.39 5.61
N GLY A 187 -6.02 23.72 6.72
CA GLY A 187 -6.72 25.01 6.89
C GLY A 187 -5.79 26.23 6.85
N LEU A 188 -4.56 26.10 7.34
CA LEU A 188 -3.52 27.13 7.23
C LEU A 188 -3.22 27.46 5.75
N LYS A 189 -3.18 26.46 4.88
CA LYS A 189 -2.87 26.67 3.45
C LYS A 189 -3.95 27.49 2.74
N GLU A 190 -5.22 27.27 3.04
CA GLU A 190 -6.34 28.04 2.51
C GLU A 190 -6.37 29.47 3.09
N ALA A 191 -6.06 29.63 4.39
CA ALA A 191 -5.96 30.94 5.04
C ALA A 191 -4.83 31.82 4.47
N PHE A 192 -3.74 31.22 3.99
CA PHE A 192 -2.59 31.94 3.43
C PHE A 192 -2.55 31.99 1.90
N ALA A 193 -3.50 31.37 1.18
CA ALA A 193 -3.50 31.31 -0.28
C ALA A 193 -3.53 32.69 -0.96
N ASN A 194 -4.14 33.69 -0.31
CA ASN A 194 -4.21 35.08 -0.78
C ASN A 194 -3.28 36.03 0.01
N HIS A 195 -2.44 35.50 0.89
CA HIS A 195 -1.57 36.33 1.72
C HIS A 195 -0.27 36.63 0.97
N LYS A 196 -0.03 37.91 0.64
CA LYS A 196 1.29 38.37 0.21
C LYS A 196 2.19 38.42 1.45
N PHE A 197 3.04 37.40 1.62
CA PHE A 197 4.10 37.44 2.61
C PHE A 197 5.01 38.65 2.33
N SER A 198 5.27 39.49 3.33
CA SER A 198 6.32 40.50 3.21
C SER A 198 7.66 39.77 3.07
N LYS A 199 8.57 40.31 2.27
CA LYS A 199 9.96 39.84 2.29
C LYS A 199 10.55 40.28 3.62
N SER A 200 10.45 39.41 4.63
CA SER A 200 10.90 39.67 6.01
C SER A 200 12.38 40.07 6.10
N TRP A 201 13.18 39.74 5.08
CA TRP A 201 14.57 40.18 4.95
C TRP A 201 14.70 41.69 4.68
N GLU A 202 13.82 42.29 3.85
CA GLU A 202 13.86 43.73 3.56
C GLU A 202 13.41 44.57 4.77
N GLU A 203 12.49 44.07 5.61
CA GLU A 203 12.09 44.72 6.89
C GLU A 203 13.17 44.60 7.97
N PHE A 204 13.86 43.46 8.05
CA PHE A 204 15.00 43.26 8.94
C PHE A 204 16.19 44.15 8.54
N GLU A 205 16.54 44.20 7.25
CA GLU A 205 17.65 45.01 6.78
C GLU A 205 17.40 46.51 6.95
N ASN A 206 16.17 46.98 6.66
CA ASN A 206 15.79 48.37 6.89
C ASN A 206 15.86 48.76 8.38
N ARG A 207 15.47 47.87 9.30
CA ARG A 207 15.51 48.16 10.74
C ARG A 207 16.91 48.20 11.33
N TYR A 208 17.83 47.40 10.80
CA TYR A 208 19.11 47.15 11.47
C TYR A 208 20.34 47.64 10.71
N TYR A 209 20.27 47.85 9.39
CA TYR A 209 21.43 48.25 8.57
C TYR A 209 21.31 49.63 7.91
N ASN A 210 20.10 50.16 7.68
CA ASN A 210 19.92 51.47 7.01
C ASN A 210 20.05 52.71 7.92
N GLY A 211 20.49 52.52 9.19
CA GLY A 211 20.67 53.60 10.17
C GLY A 211 22.10 54.07 10.43
N LYS A 212 23.11 53.59 9.68
CA LYS A 212 24.50 54.08 9.80
C LYS A 212 24.90 54.84 8.54
N SER A 213 24.54 56.12 8.49
CA SER A 213 25.32 57.09 7.73
C SER A 213 26.71 57.18 8.35
N MET A 214 27.73 56.81 7.60
CA MET A 214 29.11 57.19 7.88
C MET A 214 29.22 58.70 7.68
N ASP A 215 29.47 59.43 8.77
CA ASP A 215 30.29 60.63 8.78
C ASP A 215 31.59 60.30 9.52
#